data_AF-A0A800CX46-F1
#
_entry.id   AF-A0A800CX46-F1
#
_cell.length_a   1.000
_cell.length_b   1.000
_cell.length_c   1.000
_cell.angle_alpha   90.00
_cell.angle_beta   90.00
_cell.angle_gamma   90.00
#
_symmetry.space_group_name_H-M   'P 1'
#
loop_
_entity.id
_entity.type
_entity.pdbx_description
1 polymer ?
#
loop_
_entity_poly.entity_id
_entity_poly.type
_entity_poly.pdbx_seq_one_letter_code
_entity_poly.pdbx_strand_id
1 'polypeptide(L)'
;MPDIPHKNNFDLLRLVLAFSVCLAHLGEVSGVPAFFPLARVFYSGVAVDCFFVVSGFLIFRSYKHSSSIFSYFNKRLRRIYPAYVTVILLAAILLPILLQPTEQLLFSGEWFKYLFSNLAFLNFLQPDLSGVFTANPLHIINPPLWTIKVEVMFYLSVPLIFILFNYQKKWFVLFLLYAASIGYSLFLLHLHNKSGLDIYLKF
;
A
#
# COMPACT_ATOMS: atom_id res chain seq x y z
N MET A 1 -18.60 25.84 0.56
CA MET A 1 -19.01 24.42 0.66
C MET A 1 -19.56 24.25 2.07
N PRO A 2 -20.80 23.76 2.25
CA PRO A 2 -21.34 23.57 3.59
C PRO A 2 -20.45 22.56 4.35
N ASP A 3 -20.18 22.86 5.62
CA ASP A 3 -19.39 22.02 6.50
C ASP A 3 -20.13 20.70 6.74
N ILE A 4 -19.58 19.61 6.21
CA ILE A 4 -20.08 18.26 6.46
C ILE A 4 -19.90 17.99 7.96
N PRO A 5 -20.94 17.59 8.70
CA PRO A 5 -20.86 17.39 10.15
C PRO A 5 -19.71 16.45 10.54
N HIS A 6 -19.06 16.76 11.66
CA HIS A 6 -17.89 16.02 12.18
C HIS A 6 -18.18 14.54 12.48
N LYS A 7 -19.46 14.17 12.71
CA LYS A 7 -19.90 12.77 12.76
C LYS A 7 -20.03 12.21 11.34
N ASN A 8 -18.97 11.56 10.89
CA ASN A 8 -19.02 10.73 9.69
C ASN A 8 -18.66 9.29 10.09
N ASN A 9 -19.20 8.31 9.35
CA ASN A 9 -18.95 6.90 9.61
C ASN A 9 -17.71 6.39 8.86
N PHE A 10 -16.75 7.26 8.50
CA PHE A 10 -15.55 6.84 7.77
C PHE A 10 -14.68 5.91 8.61
N ASP A 11 -14.63 6.11 9.93
CA ASP A 11 -13.87 5.23 10.83
C ASP A 11 -14.54 3.85 10.94
N LEU A 12 -15.87 3.80 11.02
CA LEU A 12 -16.62 2.53 10.99
C LEU A 12 -16.42 1.80 9.65
N LEU A 13 -16.51 2.53 8.52
CA LEU A 13 -16.26 1.97 7.20
C LEU A 13 -14.84 1.38 7.10
N ARG A 14 -13.84 2.13 7.56
CA ARG A 14 -12.45 1.65 7.60
C ARG A 14 -12.28 0.43 8.50
N LEU A 15 -12.98 0.37 9.63
CA LEU A 15 -12.95 -0.79 10.52
C LEU A 15 -13.52 -2.04 9.82
N VAL A 16 -14.68 -1.91 9.16
CA VAL A 16 -15.31 -3.01 8.41
C VAL A 16 -14.40 -3.49 7.27
N LEU A 17 -13.81 -2.56 6.52
CA LEU A 17 -12.86 -2.89 5.45
C LEU A 17 -11.61 -3.57 6.00
N ALA A 18 -11.02 -3.06 7.09
CA ALA A 18 -9.84 -3.65 7.73
C ALA A 18 -10.12 -5.07 8.25
N PHE A 19 -11.28 -5.28 8.85
CA PHE A 19 -11.71 -6.59 9.31
C PHE A 19 -11.89 -7.57 8.15
N SER A 20 -12.49 -7.11 7.05
CA SER A 20 -12.64 -7.91 5.83
C SER A 20 -11.28 -8.33 5.26
N VAL A 21 -10.32 -7.40 5.17
CA VAL A 21 -8.94 -7.70 4.72
C VAL A 21 -8.25 -8.67 5.67
N CYS A 22 -8.43 -8.52 6.98
CA CYS A 22 -7.86 -9.42 7.98
C CYS A 22 -8.38 -10.86 7.82
N LEU A 23 -9.69 -11.04 7.64
CA LEU A 23 -10.29 -12.35 7.40
C LEU A 23 -9.87 -12.97 6.06
N ALA A 24 -9.74 -12.14 5.01
CA ALA A 24 -9.24 -12.59 3.72
C ALA A 24 -7.81 -13.13 3.85
N HIS A 25 -6.91 -12.34 4.47
CA HIS A 25 -5.52 -12.75 4.69
C HIS A 25 -5.39 -13.95 5.64
N LEU A 26 -6.29 -14.12 6.61
CA LEU A 26 -6.32 -15.34 7.41
C LEU A 26 -6.53 -16.58 6.53
N GLY A 27 -7.37 -16.50 5.49
CA GLY A 27 -7.56 -17.59 4.54
C GLY A 27 -6.41 -17.73 3.53
N GLU A 28 -5.85 -16.62 3.04
CA GLU A 28 -4.82 -16.61 2.00
C GLU A 28 -3.42 -16.97 2.51
N VAL A 29 -3.06 -16.53 3.72
CA VAL A 29 -1.67 -16.53 4.21
C VAL A 29 -1.44 -17.58 5.30
N SER A 30 -2.48 -18.03 6.01
CA SER A 30 -2.30 -18.98 7.13
C SER A 30 -1.83 -20.37 6.69
N GLY A 31 -2.12 -20.78 5.45
CA GLY A 31 -1.90 -22.14 4.98
C GLY A 31 -2.80 -23.20 5.63
N VAL A 32 -3.79 -22.79 6.44
CA VAL A 32 -4.70 -23.71 7.16
C VAL A 32 -5.99 -23.91 6.35
N PRO A 33 -6.31 -25.15 5.91
CA PRO A 33 -7.47 -25.41 5.05
C PRO A 33 -8.81 -24.94 5.60
N ALA A 34 -8.98 -24.94 6.94
CA ALA A 34 -10.18 -24.48 7.61
C ALA A 34 -10.50 -23.00 7.35
N PHE A 35 -9.49 -22.17 7.07
CA PHE A 35 -9.67 -20.74 6.83
C PHE A 35 -9.80 -20.38 5.35
N PHE A 36 -9.58 -21.31 4.41
CA PHE A 36 -9.68 -21.04 2.98
C PHE A 36 -11.05 -20.51 2.52
N PRO A 37 -12.19 -20.93 3.11
CA PRO A 37 -13.48 -20.33 2.77
C PRO A 37 -13.55 -18.82 3.08
N LEU A 38 -12.82 -18.33 4.09
CA LEU A 38 -12.80 -16.91 4.44
C LEU A 38 -12.22 -16.05 3.32
N ALA A 39 -11.16 -16.51 2.65
CA ALA A 39 -10.59 -15.82 1.49
C ALA A 39 -11.54 -15.75 0.28
N ARG A 40 -12.51 -16.68 0.18
CA ARG A 40 -13.53 -16.67 -0.88
C ARG A 40 -14.67 -15.71 -0.57
N VAL A 41 -15.05 -15.62 0.70
CA VAL A 41 -16.15 -14.76 1.17
C VAL A 41 -15.70 -13.31 1.30
N PHE A 42 -14.52 -13.10 1.88
CA PHE A 42 -13.91 -11.80 2.04
C PHE A 42 -12.85 -11.62 0.96
N TYR A 43 -13.19 -10.84 -0.06
CA TYR A 43 -12.27 -10.55 -1.15
C TYR A 43 -11.39 -9.35 -0.79
N SER A 44 -10.10 -9.62 -0.52
CA SER A 44 -9.10 -8.63 -0.11
C SER A 44 -8.99 -7.49 -1.13
N GLY A 45 -9.06 -7.77 -2.43
CA GLY A 45 -8.93 -6.78 -3.50
C GLY A 45 -9.98 -5.66 -3.44
N VAL A 46 -11.27 -6.01 -3.41
CA VAL A 46 -12.37 -5.02 -3.35
C VAL A 46 -12.29 -4.18 -2.08
N ALA A 47 -11.95 -4.80 -0.94
CA ALA A 47 -11.81 -4.07 0.32
C ALA A 47 -10.65 -3.05 0.24
N VAL A 48 -9.54 -3.42 -0.39
CA VAL A 48 -8.39 -2.53 -0.64
C VAL A 48 -8.76 -1.41 -1.63
N ASP A 49 -9.50 -1.70 -2.69
CA ASP A 49 -9.98 -0.68 -3.64
C ASP A 49 -10.86 0.36 -2.94
N CYS A 50 -11.79 -0.09 -2.09
CA CYS A 50 -12.60 0.79 -1.25
C CYS A 50 -11.74 1.64 -0.31
N PHE A 51 -10.68 1.07 0.28
CA PHE A 51 -9.71 1.83 1.08
C PHE A 51 -9.04 2.93 0.27
N PHE A 52 -8.66 2.68 -0.98
CA PHE A 52 -8.05 3.69 -1.84
C PHE A 52 -9.03 4.80 -2.21
N VAL A 53 -10.29 4.49 -2.52
CA VAL A 53 -11.32 5.49 -2.81
C VAL A 53 -11.55 6.40 -1.59
N VAL A 54 -11.76 5.81 -0.41
CA VAL A 54 -11.98 6.54 0.84
C VAL A 54 -10.75 7.38 1.21
N SER A 55 -9.56 6.81 1.06
CA SER A 55 -8.30 7.51 1.34
C SER A 55 -8.11 8.68 0.40
N GLY A 56 -8.30 8.50 -0.91
CA GLY A 56 -8.21 9.57 -1.90
C GLY A 56 -9.11 10.77 -1.57
N PHE A 57 -10.37 10.51 -1.21
CA PHE A 57 -11.30 11.55 -0.76
C PHE A 57 -10.79 12.32 0.47
N LEU A 58 -10.33 11.61 1.50
CA LEU A 58 -9.83 12.22 2.74
C LEU A 58 -8.49 12.94 2.57
N ILE A 59 -7.65 12.46 1.66
CA ILE A 59 -6.39 13.10 1.26
C ILE A 59 -6.69 14.43 0.58
N PHE A 60 -7.55 14.42 -0.45
CA PHE A 60 -7.97 15.62 -1.16
C PHE A 60 -8.62 16.64 -0.22
N ARG A 61 -9.52 16.20 0.67
CA ARG A 61 -10.13 17.08 1.67
C ARG A 61 -9.10 17.73 2.57
N SER A 62 -8.14 16.98 3.10
CA SER A 62 -7.15 17.59 4.00
C SER A 62 -6.11 18.44 3.27
N TYR A 63 -5.84 18.21 1.98
CA TYR A 63 -5.06 19.15 1.19
C TYR A 63 -5.78 20.49 1.09
N LYS A 64 -7.07 20.49 0.72
CA LYS A 64 -7.89 21.70 0.61
C LYS A 64 -8.00 22.52 1.92
N HIS A 65 -7.96 21.85 3.07
CA HIS A 65 -8.01 22.51 4.38
C HIS A 65 -6.62 22.80 4.98
N SER A 66 -5.54 22.52 4.25
CA SER A 66 -4.18 22.84 4.72
C SER A 66 -3.80 24.25 4.32
N SER A 67 -3.11 24.95 5.23
CA SER A 67 -2.64 26.33 5.01
C SER A 67 -1.54 26.43 3.95
N SER A 68 -0.77 25.37 3.73
CA SER A 68 0.29 25.31 2.72
C SER A 68 0.58 23.86 2.31
N ILE A 69 1.25 23.70 1.17
CA ILE A 69 1.76 22.40 0.68
C ILE A 69 2.66 21.74 1.74
N PHE A 70 3.52 22.52 2.39
CA PHE A 70 4.44 22.03 3.42
C PHE A 70 3.68 21.55 4.67
N SER A 71 2.69 22.32 5.12
CA SER A 71 1.80 21.94 6.23
C SER A 71 1.07 20.63 5.96
N TYR A 72 0.60 20.44 4.72
CA TYR A 72 -0.02 19.19 4.28
C TYR A 72 0.96 18.01 4.34
N PHE A 73 2.14 18.12 3.71
CA PHE A 73 3.11 17.02 3.72
C PHE A 73 3.58 16.66 5.13
N ASN A 74 3.85 17.64 5.99
CA ASN A 74 4.28 17.40 7.36
C ASN A 74 3.21 16.64 8.18
N LYS A 75 1.92 16.99 8.05
CA LYS A 75 0.83 16.25 8.69
C LYS A 75 0.76 14.79 8.22
N ARG A 76 1.01 14.55 6.93
CA ARG A 76 0.95 13.22 6.31
C ARG A 76 2.15 12.36 6.66
N LEU A 77 3.34 12.93 6.68
CA LEU A 77 4.57 12.25 7.12
C LEU A 77 4.46 11.80 8.57
N ARG A 78 4.03 12.69 9.48
CA ARG A 78 3.85 12.35 10.91
C ARG A 78 2.78 11.28 11.16
N ARG A 79 1.83 11.13 10.23
CA ARG A 79 0.76 10.13 10.34
C ARG A 79 1.24 8.72 9.99
N ILE A 80 2.02 8.55 8.92
CA ILE A 80 2.42 7.23 8.41
C ILE A 80 3.80 6.81 8.89
N TYR A 81 4.77 7.73 8.83
CA TYR A 81 6.18 7.38 8.96
C TYR A 81 6.55 6.71 10.30
N PRO A 82 6.05 7.16 11.47
CA PRO A 82 6.39 6.52 12.74
C PRO A 82 5.99 5.03 12.76
N ALA A 83 4.72 4.73 12.43
CA ALA A 83 4.23 3.36 12.43
C ALA A 83 4.93 2.50 11.37
N TYR A 84 5.18 3.04 10.18
CA TYR A 84 5.85 2.35 9.09
C TYR A 84 7.29 1.94 9.45
N VAL A 85 8.07 2.89 9.98
CA VAL A 85 9.46 2.65 10.43
C VAL A 85 9.48 1.64 11.57
N THR A 86 8.58 1.79 12.56
CA THR A 86 8.51 0.85 13.69
C THR A 86 8.26 -0.58 13.21
N VAL A 87 7.30 -0.80 12.31
CA VAL A 87 7.01 -2.16 11.81
C VAL A 87 8.21 -2.75 11.05
N ILE A 88 8.90 -1.96 10.23
CA ILE A 88 10.09 -2.44 9.49
C ILE A 88 11.22 -2.78 10.45
N LEU A 89 11.52 -1.92 11.42
CA LEU A 89 12.59 -2.15 12.39
C LEU A 89 12.29 -3.35 13.28
N LEU A 90 11.04 -3.47 13.76
CA LEU A 90 10.61 -4.63 14.54
C LEU A 90 10.73 -5.91 13.72
N ALA A 91 10.30 -5.92 12.46
CA ALA A 91 10.44 -7.09 11.60
C ALA A 91 11.92 -7.44 11.34
N ALA A 92 12.76 -6.44 11.03
CA ALA A 92 14.18 -6.63 10.76
C ALA A 92 14.99 -7.13 11.97
N ILE A 93 14.54 -6.83 13.20
CA ILE A 93 15.25 -7.22 14.42
C ILE A 93 14.64 -8.50 15.01
N LEU A 94 13.32 -8.54 15.18
CA LEU A 94 12.65 -9.64 15.88
C LEU A 94 12.62 -10.93 15.05
N LEU A 95 12.41 -10.86 13.73
CA LEU A 95 12.31 -12.09 12.92
C LEU A 95 13.61 -12.89 12.92
N PRO A 96 14.80 -12.29 12.69
CA PRO A 96 16.06 -13.04 12.81
C PRO A 96 16.29 -13.64 14.20
N ILE A 97 15.90 -12.93 15.27
CA ILE A 97 16.07 -13.39 16.66
C ILE A 97 15.15 -14.57 16.98
N LEU A 98 13.90 -14.50 16.55
CA LEU A 98 12.87 -15.49 16.87
C LEU A 98 12.99 -16.76 16.04
N LEU A 99 13.34 -16.63 14.74
CA LEU A 99 13.41 -17.75 13.81
C LEU A 99 14.79 -18.40 13.74
N GLN A 100 15.83 -17.73 14.26
CA GLN A 100 17.22 -18.23 14.34
C GLN A 100 17.67 -18.94 13.04
N PRO A 101 17.69 -18.23 11.90
CA PRO A 101 18.14 -18.81 10.65
C PRO A 101 19.60 -19.30 10.76
N THR A 102 19.95 -20.30 9.95
CA THR A 102 21.28 -20.94 9.98
C THR A 102 22.43 -19.97 9.72
N GLU A 103 22.18 -18.92 8.93
CA GLU A 103 23.15 -17.86 8.67
C GLU A 103 22.94 -16.65 9.59
N GLN A 104 24.03 -15.99 9.96
CA GLN A 104 24.00 -14.80 10.80
C GLN A 104 23.42 -13.62 10.01
N LEU A 105 22.10 -13.46 10.10
CA LEU A 105 21.35 -12.49 9.31
C LEU A 105 21.48 -11.07 9.84
N LEU A 106 21.51 -10.87 11.17
CA LEU A 106 21.65 -9.53 11.75
C LEU A 106 22.99 -8.89 11.36
N PHE A 107 22.93 -7.63 10.91
CA PHE A 107 24.08 -6.86 10.41
C PHE A 107 24.75 -7.43 9.15
N SER A 108 24.14 -8.41 8.49
CA SER A 108 24.57 -8.86 7.15
C SER A 108 24.30 -7.79 6.08
N GLY A 109 24.96 -7.91 4.93
CA GLY A 109 24.68 -7.04 3.78
C GLY A 109 23.22 -7.11 3.32
N GLU A 110 22.60 -8.30 3.41
CA GLU A 110 21.19 -8.50 3.09
C GLU A 110 20.28 -7.75 4.06
N TRP A 111 20.59 -7.78 5.35
CA TRP A 111 19.83 -7.06 6.37
C TRP A 111 19.87 -5.54 6.17
N PHE A 112 21.03 -4.98 5.83
CA PHE A 112 21.15 -3.57 5.49
C PHE A 112 20.37 -3.23 4.21
N LYS A 113 20.44 -4.10 3.19
CA LYS A 113 19.66 -3.94 1.96
C LYS A 113 18.17 -3.96 2.26
N TYR A 114 17.69 -4.89 3.08
CA TYR A 114 16.30 -4.97 3.52
C TYR A 114 15.86 -3.67 4.20
N LEU A 115 16.62 -3.18 5.19
CA LEU A 115 16.29 -1.93 5.86
C LEU A 115 16.24 -0.75 4.90
N PHE A 116 17.26 -0.58 4.06
CA PHE A 116 17.32 0.53 3.12
C PHE A 116 16.16 0.48 2.12
N SER A 117 15.96 -0.67 1.47
CA SER A 117 14.89 -0.85 0.49
C SER A 117 13.51 -0.63 1.11
N ASN A 118 13.23 -1.18 2.29
CA ASN A 118 11.91 -1.06 2.90
C ASN A 118 11.66 0.35 3.45
N LEU A 119 12.65 1.00 4.10
CA LEU A 119 12.51 2.37 4.61
C LEU A 119 12.34 3.41 3.48
N ALA A 120 12.90 3.14 2.30
CA ALA A 120 12.74 3.96 1.11
C ALA A 120 11.43 3.70 0.33
N PHE A 121 10.50 2.89 0.84
CA PHE A 121 9.29 2.42 0.12
C PHE A 121 9.60 1.62 -1.16
N LEU A 122 10.80 1.05 -1.26
CA LEU A 122 11.28 0.20 -2.34
C LEU A 122 11.26 -1.28 -1.94
N ASN A 123 10.21 -1.70 -1.22
CA ASN A 123 10.08 -3.04 -0.64
C ASN A 123 10.19 -4.17 -1.69
N PHE A 124 9.89 -3.88 -2.96
CA PHE A 124 10.04 -4.83 -4.06
C PHE A 124 11.49 -5.21 -4.38
N LEU A 125 12.49 -4.42 -3.96
CA LEU A 125 13.91 -4.72 -4.16
C LEU A 125 14.45 -5.75 -3.15
N GLN A 126 13.82 -5.84 -1.98
CA GLN A 126 14.16 -6.78 -0.92
C GLN A 126 12.92 -7.02 -0.03
N PRO A 127 11.96 -7.84 -0.51
CA PRO A 127 10.68 -8.07 0.18
C PRO A 127 10.79 -9.09 1.33
N ASP A 128 11.86 -9.86 1.37
CA ASP A 128 12.12 -10.97 2.27
C ASP A 128 13.55 -10.90 2.86
N LEU A 129 13.79 -11.80 3.81
CA LEU A 129 15.12 -12.07 4.38
C LEU A 129 15.39 -13.57 4.29
N SER A 130 16.58 -13.95 3.84
CA SER A 130 17.01 -15.34 3.74
C SER A 130 16.87 -16.07 5.07
N GLY A 131 16.26 -17.25 5.04
CA GLY A 131 16.03 -18.06 6.23
C GLY A 131 14.83 -17.66 7.09
N VAL A 132 14.12 -16.57 6.76
CA VAL A 132 12.86 -16.18 7.41
C VAL A 132 11.67 -16.75 6.62
N PHE A 133 10.68 -17.31 7.32
CA PHE A 133 9.45 -17.88 6.73
C PHE A 133 9.66 -18.99 5.67
N THR A 134 10.75 -19.76 5.77
CA THR A 134 11.09 -20.84 4.82
C THR A 134 10.04 -21.96 4.69
N ALA A 135 9.22 -22.15 5.72
CA ALA A 135 8.13 -23.14 5.73
C ALA A 135 6.80 -22.59 5.18
N ASN A 136 6.70 -21.27 4.94
CA ASN A 136 5.48 -20.64 4.42
C ASN A 136 5.59 -20.48 2.90
N PRO A 137 4.58 -20.84 2.10
CA PRO A 137 4.55 -20.55 0.67
C PRO A 137 4.79 -19.08 0.32
N LEU A 138 4.46 -18.15 1.23
CA LEU A 138 4.76 -16.72 1.10
C LEU A 138 5.93 -16.34 2.02
N HIS A 139 7.09 -16.10 1.41
CA HIS A 139 8.32 -15.73 2.10
C HIS A 139 8.43 -14.23 2.39
N ILE A 140 7.54 -13.42 1.81
CA ILE A 140 7.50 -11.96 1.95
C ILE A 140 7.16 -11.62 3.39
N ILE A 141 7.99 -10.79 4.03
CA ILE A 141 7.86 -10.49 5.46
C ILE A 141 6.59 -9.70 5.77
N ASN A 142 6.26 -8.72 4.94
CA ASN A 142 5.08 -7.90 5.13
C ASN A 142 4.46 -7.55 3.78
N PRO A 143 3.65 -8.47 3.21
CA PRO A 143 3.01 -8.25 1.92
C PRO A 143 2.17 -6.96 1.87
N PRO A 144 1.38 -6.60 2.90
CA PRO A 144 0.56 -5.38 2.87
C PRO A 144 1.30 -4.04 2.70
N LEU A 145 2.63 -3.96 2.85
CA LEU A 145 3.38 -2.69 2.73
C LEU A 145 3.21 -1.99 1.38
N TRP A 146 2.86 -2.72 0.32
CA TRP A 146 2.60 -2.12 -1.00
C TRP A 146 1.47 -1.08 -0.97
N THR A 147 0.47 -1.25 -0.10
CA THR A 147 -0.66 -0.32 0.03
C THR A 147 -0.22 1.03 0.58
N ILE A 148 0.75 1.05 1.50
CA ILE A 148 1.30 2.28 2.07
C ILE A 148 2.09 3.06 1.02
N LYS A 149 2.86 2.36 0.18
CA LYS A 149 3.54 2.98 -0.97
C LYS A 149 2.54 3.70 -1.88
N VAL A 150 1.40 3.07 -2.20
CA VAL A 150 0.33 3.68 -3.00
C VAL A 150 -0.28 4.89 -2.27
N GLU A 151 -0.51 4.81 -0.96
CA GLU A 151 -1.01 5.96 -0.18
C GLU A 151 -0.03 7.16 -0.23
N VAL A 152 1.28 6.91 -0.14
CA VAL A 152 2.31 7.95 -0.31
C VAL A 152 2.31 8.53 -1.73
N MET A 153 2.10 7.71 -2.77
CA MET A 153 1.94 8.20 -4.15
C MET A 153 0.70 9.10 -4.29
N PHE A 154 -0.41 8.81 -3.59
CA PHE A 154 -1.55 9.71 -3.51
C PHE A 154 -1.22 11.01 -2.79
N TYR A 155 -0.40 10.97 -1.75
CA TYR A 155 0.03 12.18 -1.06
C TYR A 155 0.79 13.13 -1.98
N LEU A 156 1.61 12.59 -2.88
CA LEU A 156 2.39 13.35 -3.86
C LEU A 156 1.54 13.84 -5.05
N SER A 157 0.62 13.00 -5.55
CA SER A 157 -0.17 13.31 -6.74
C SER A 157 -1.33 14.30 -6.49
N VAL A 158 -1.96 14.27 -5.31
CA VAL A 158 -3.10 15.15 -5.01
C VAL A 158 -2.78 16.65 -5.17
N PRO A 159 -1.67 17.19 -4.64
CA PRO A 159 -1.28 18.58 -4.89
C PRO A 159 -1.13 18.89 -6.38
N LEU A 160 -0.52 17.99 -7.16
CA LEU A 160 -0.32 18.16 -8.60
C LEU A 160 -1.66 18.21 -9.36
N ILE A 161 -2.56 17.28 -9.05
CA ILE A 161 -3.91 17.23 -9.64
C ILE A 161 -4.71 18.50 -9.26
N PHE A 162 -4.60 18.94 -8.01
CA PHE A 162 -5.28 20.16 -7.54
C PHE A 162 -4.77 21.41 -8.27
N ILE A 163 -3.45 21.54 -8.44
CA ILE A 163 -2.84 22.62 -9.22
C ILE A 163 -3.36 22.58 -10.66
N LEU A 164 -3.40 21.39 -11.28
CA LEU A 164 -3.88 21.24 -12.66
C LEU A 164 -5.38 21.61 -12.80
N PHE A 165 -6.20 21.33 -11.79
CA PHE A 165 -7.61 21.78 -11.75
C PHE A 165 -7.78 23.30 -11.68
N ASN A 166 -6.75 24.05 -11.22
CA ASN A 166 -6.80 25.52 -11.20
C ASN A 166 -6.45 26.14 -12.56
N TYR A 167 -5.65 25.44 -13.38
CA TYR A 167 -5.24 25.92 -14.71
C TYR A 167 -6.08 25.37 -15.86
N GLN A 168 -6.75 24.23 -15.67
CA GLN A 168 -7.49 23.52 -16.71
C GLN A 168 -8.93 23.20 -16.27
N LYS A 169 -9.82 22.94 -17.24
CA LYS A 169 -11.18 22.49 -16.92
C LYS A 169 -11.13 21.14 -16.20
N LYS A 170 -11.80 21.03 -15.04
CA LYS A 170 -11.79 19.82 -14.20
C LYS A 170 -12.09 18.54 -14.98
N TRP A 171 -13.11 18.57 -15.85
CA TRP A 171 -13.49 17.43 -16.69
C TRP A 171 -12.39 17.01 -17.66
N PHE A 172 -11.62 17.96 -18.20
CA PHE A 172 -10.49 17.65 -19.08
C PHE A 172 -9.38 16.94 -18.31
N VAL A 173 -9.07 17.40 -17.10
CA VAL A 173 -8.07 16.75 -16.24
C VAL A 173 -8.51 15.34 -15.83
N LEU A 174 -9.79 15.16 -15.46
CA LEU A 174 -10.34 13.84 -15.13
C LEU A 174 -10.31 12.91 -16.35
N PHE A 175 -10.65 13.41 -17.54
CA PHE A 175 -10.55 12.66 -18.78
C PHE A 175 -9.11 12.23 -19.07
N LEU A 176 -8.14 13.14 -18.95
CA LEU A 176 -6.73 12.82 -19.14
C LEU A 176 -6.23 11.76 -18.16
N LEU A 177 -6.59 11.86 -16.88
CA LEU A 177 -6.23 10.86 -15.88
C LEU A 177 -6.83 9.48 -16.20
N TYR A 178 -8.10 9.45 -16.63
CA TYR A 178 -8.76 8.22 -17.04
C TYR A 178 -8.14 7.62 -18.30
N ALA A 179 -7.88 8.43 -19.32
CA ALA A 179 -7.23 8.02 -20.56
C ALA A 179 -5.79 7.51 -20.29
N ALA A 180 -5.04 8.18 -19.41
CA ALA A 180 -3.71 7.73 -19.00
C ALA A 180 -3.76 6.40 -18.23
N SER A 181 -4.76 6.20 -17.37
CA SER A 181 -4.97 4.92 -16.67
C SER A 181 -5.26 3.77 -17.63
N ILE A 182 -6.16 3.98 -18.62
CA ILE A 182 -6.43 3.00 -19.67
C ILE A 182 -5.16 2.74 -20.49
N GLY A 183 -4.47 3.80 -20.93
CA GLY A 183 -3.25 3.68 -21.72
C GLY A 183 -2.16 2.88 -20.99
N TYR A 184 -2.00 3.10 -19.68
CA TYR A 184 -1.10 2.34 -18.84
C TYR A 184 -1.50 0.86 -18.75
N SER A 185 -2.79 0.57 -18.52
CA SER A 185 -3.30 -0.81 -18.49
C SER A 185 -3.07 -1.54 -19.82
N LEU A 186 -3.38 -0.91 -20.95
CA LEU A 186 -3.13 -1.46 -22.28
C LEU A 186 -1.64 -1.68 -22.54
N PHE A 187 -0.79 -0.76 -22.08
CA PHE A 187 0.66 -0.90 -22.19
C PHE A 187 1.18 -2.09 -21.40
N LEU A 188 0.71 -2.30 -20.17
CA LEU A 188 1.06 -3.48 -19.37
C LEU A 188 0.57 -4.78 -20.01
N LEU A 189 -0.65 -4.81 -20.55
CA LEU A 189 -1.17 -5.95 -21.30
C LEU A 189 -0.32 -6.27 -22.54
N HIS A 190 0.14 -5.24 -23.25
CA HIS A 190 1.05 -5.41 -24.38
C HIS A 190 2.41 -5.99 -23.96
N LEU A 191 2.97 -5.50 -22.84
CA LEU A 191 4.20 -6.05 -22.27
C LEU A 191 4.01 -7.51 -21.82
N HIS A 192 2.86 -7.85 -21.21
CA HIS A 192 2.52 -9.22 -20.87
C HIS A 192 2.52 -10.11 -22.11
N ASN A 193 1.78 -9.73 -23.15
CA ASN A 193 1.68 -10.51 -24.39
C ASN A 193 3.04 -10.70 -25.09
N LYS A 194 3.97 -9.75 -24.95
CA LYS A 194 5.32 -9.86 -25.53
C LYS A 194 6.29 -10.67 -24.69
N SER A 195 6.22 -10.57 -23.37
CA SER A 195 7.20 -11.16 -22.45
C SER A 195 6.76 -12.51 -21.88
N GLY A 196 5.46 -12.81 -21.90
CA GLY A 196 4.85 -13.95 -21.21
C GLY A 196 4.93 -13.87 -19.67
N LEU A 197 5.36 -12.74 -19.11
CA LEU A 197 5.51 -12.59 -17.66
C LEU A 197 4.19 -12.18 -17.02
N ASP A 198 3.65 -13.01 -16.14
CA ASP A 198 2.40 -12.75 -15.40
C ASP A 198 2.48 -11.54 -14.45
N ILE A 199 3.70 -11.05 -14.17
CA ILE A 199 3.89 -9.87 -13.31
C ILE A 199 3.12 -8.66 -13.83
N TYR A 200 2.93 -8.56 -15.15
CA TYR A 200 2.22 -7.46 -15.79
C TYR A 200 0.69 -7.55 -15.69
N LEU A 201 0.13 -8.71 -15.30
CA LEU A 201 -1.31 -8.90 -15.07
C LEU A 201 -1.72 -8.76 -13.60
N LYS A 202 -0.76 -8.72 -12.68
CA LYS A 202 -1.01 -8.70 -11.22
C LYS A 202 -1.23 -7.30 -10.63
N PHE A 203 -1.62 -6.32 -11.45
CA PHE A 203 -1.82 -4.92 -11.07
C PHE A 203 -3.21 -4.40 -11.46
#